data_AF-A0A446CFS8-F1
#
_entry.id   AF-A0A446CFS8-F1
#
_cell.length_a   1.000
_cell.length_b   1.000
_cell.length_c   1.000
_cell.angle_alpha   90.00
_cell.angle_beta   90.00
_cell.angle_gamma   90.00
#
_symmetry.space_group_name_H-M   'P 1'
#
loop_
_entity.id
_entity.type
_entity.pdbx_description
1 polymer ?
#
loop_
_entity_poly.entity_id
_entity_poly.type
_entity_poly.pdbx_seq_one_letter_code
_entity_poly.pdbx_strand_id
1 'polypeptide(L)'
;MLKLEIIQRQPLLPCERQRFGYLYETLAGQPLSATVEFDCISIAETLAEKVLSLLRRCADNWDGHQARRNTGAQAKNEMDPTLVRHIYDVARIADAVPESVATACAIFAQLVEQDRREFEGQNPEFDTAPVGVLKRTLDAARSNAWLRQQYDKVLLPLVCDNDPPGFDESFVAFEKVALSLIATCEGRPS
;
A
#
# COMPACT_ATOMS: atom_id res chain seq x y z
N MET A 1 -12.53 16.53 -10.21
CA MET A 1 -11.49 16.53 -11.26
C MET A 1 -10.85 15.15 -11.27
N LEU A 2 -10.77 14.48 -12.42
CA LEU A 2 -10.06 13.20 -12.54
C LEU A 2 -8.54 13.47 -12.48
N LYS A 3 -7.82 12.76 -11.62
CA LYS A 3 -6.36 12.77 -11.58
C LYS A 3 -5.87 11.45 -12.18
N LEU A 4 -4.99 11.53 -13.17
CA LEU A 4 -4.34 10.37 -13.78
C LEU A 4 -2.86 10.41 -13.44
N GLU A 5 -2.31 9.28 -13.05
CA GLU A 5 -0.89 9.05 -12.80
C GLU A 5 -0.44 7.89 -13.67
N ILE A 6 0.68 8.07 -14.37
CA ILE A 6 1.23 7.08 -15.31
C ILE A 6 2.57 6.63 -14.73
N ILE A 7 2.66 5.33 -14.46
CA ILE A 7 3.85 4.68 -13.90
C ILE A 7 4.35 3.69 -14.94
N GLN A 8 5.65 3.73 -15.24
CA GLN A 8 6.30 2.77 -16.10
C GLN A 8 6.97 1.69 -15.25
N ARG A 9 6.20 0.67 -14.86
CA ARG A 9 6.70 -0.51 -14.16
C ARG A 9 6.10 -1.76 -14.80
N GLN A 10 6.92 -2.81 -14.95
CA GLN A 10 6.45 -4.10 -15.42
C GLN A 10 5.94 -4.90 -14.23
N PRO A 11 4.67 -5.37 -14.23
CA PRO A 11 4.16 -6.23 -13.17
C PRO A 11 4.99 -7.50 -13.02
N LEU A 12 5.22 -7.93 -11.79
CA LEU A 12 5.91 -9.19 -11.48
C LEU A 12 5.01 -10.40 -11.64
N LEU A 13 3.69 -10.21 -11.48
CA LEU A 13 2.68 -11.23 -11.70
C LEU A 13 1.91 -10.97 -13.00
N PRO A 14 1.35 -12.01 -13.63
CA PRO A 14 0.46 -11.82 -14.78
C PRO A 14 -0.67 -10.86 -14.44
N CYS A 15 -0.95 -9.91 -15.34
CA CYS A 15 -2.13 -9.08 -15.22
C CYS A 15 -3.40 -9.92 -15.31
N GLU A 16 -4.43 -9.49 -14.58
CA GLU A 16 -5.74 -10.12 -14.52
C GLU A 16 -6.73 -9.30 -15.34
N ARG A 17 -7.48 -9.97 -16.23
CA ARG A 17 -8.53 -9.32 -17.01
C ARG A 17 -9.74 -9.05 -16.11
N GLN A 18 -10.03 -7.78 -15.85
CA GLN A 18 -11.14 -7.35 -15.00
C GLN A 18 -12.21 -6.63 -15.81
N ARG A 19 -13.48 -6.86 -15.45
CA ARG A 19 -14.65 -6.27 -16.12
C ARG A 19 -15.34 -5.29 -15.17
N PHE A 20 -15.54 -4.08 -15.65
CA PHE A 20 -16.16 -2.99 -14.89
C PHE A 20 -17.47 -2.57 -15.56
N GLY A 21 -18.46 -2.22 -14.74
CA GLY A 21 -19.72 -1.60 -15.16
C GLY A 21 -20.03 -0.39 -14.31
N TYR A 22 -21.23 0.18 -14.45
CA TYR A 22 -21.63 1.33 -13.64
C TYR A 22 -22.00 0.92 -12.21
N LEU A 23 -21.39 1.59 -11.23
CA LEU A 23 -21.67 1.35 -9.81
C LEU A 23 -23.16 1.56 -9.47
N TYR A 24 -23.80 2.59 -10.01
CA TYR A 24 -25.21 2.87 -9.71
C TYR A 24 -26.13 1.74 -10.18
N GLU A 25 -25.82 1.05 -11.29
CA GLU A 25 -26.63 -0.06 -11.79
C GLU A 25 -26.54 -1.24 -10.83
N THR A 26 -25.33 -1.53 -10.35
CA THR A 26 -25.10 -2.55 -9.32
C THR A 26 -25.86 -2.23 -8.04
N LEU A 27 -25.78 -0.98 -7.56
CA LEU A 27 -26.47 -0.54 -6.34
C LEU A 27 -27.99 -0.51 -6.49
N ALA A 28 -28.51 -0.23 -7.69
CA ALA A 28 -29.95 -0.20 -7.99
C ALA A 28 -30.52 -1.58 -8.39
N GLY A 29 -29.70 -2.64 -8.35
CA GLY A 29 -30.10 -3.98 -8.79
C GLY A 29 -30.49 -4.05 -10.28
N GLN A 30 -29.96 -3.13 -11.10
CA GLN A 30 -30.22 -3.06 -12.53
C GLN A 30 -29.19 -3.90 -13.30
N PRO A 31 -29.57 -4.46 -14.47
CA PRO A 31 -28.59 -5.09 -15.36
C PRO A 31 -27.57 -4.05 -15.85
N LEU A 32 -26.32 -4.48 -16.00
CA LEU A 32 -25.25 -3.61 -16.51
C LEU A 32 -25.52 -3.23 -17.96
N SER A 33 -25.69 -1.94 -18.24
CA SER A 33 -25.99 -1.45 -19.59
C SER A 33 -24.76 -1.40 -20.49
N ALA A 34 -23.59 -1.15 -19.91
CA ALA A 34 -22.31 -1.18 -20.58
C ALA A 34 -21.23 -1.72 -19.65
N THR A 35 -20.24 -2.40 -20.23
CA THR A 35 -19.06 -2.84 -19.50
C THR A 35 -17.80 -2.57 -20.29
N VAL A 36 -16.73 -2.27 -19.56
CA VAL A 36 -15.37 -2.12 -20.09
C VAL A 36 -14.48 -3.16 -19.43
N GLU A 37 -13.46 -3.59 -20.15
CA GLU A 37 -12.47 -4.54 -19.65
C GLU A 37 -11.08 -3.92 -19.64
N PHE A 38 -10.32 -4.20 -18.59
CA PHE A 38 -8.94 -3.77 -18.44
C PHE A 38 -8.08 -4.92 -17.94
N ASP A 39 -6.81 -4.93 -18.34
CA ASP A 39 -5.81 -5.77 -17.70
C ASP A 39 -5.31 -5.02 -16.46
N CYS A 40 -5.59 -5.57 -15.30
CA CYS A 40 -5.24 -5.00 -14.00
C CYS A 40 -4.04 -5.73 -13.41
N ILE A 41 -3.25 -5.02 -12.61
CA ILE A 41 -2.25 -5.65 -11.75
C ILE A 41 -2.94 -6.66 -10.82
N SER A 42 -2.26 -7.78 -10.54
CA SER A 42 -2.84 -8.83 -9.69
C SER A 42 -3.14 -8.31 -8.27
N ILE A 43 -4.11 -8.94 -7.62
CA ILE A 43 -4.49 -8.60 -6.24
C ILE A 43 -3.30 -8.81 -5.27
N ALA A 44 -2.55 -9.89 -5.48
CA ALA A 44 -1.38 -10.22 -4.65
C ALA A 44 -0.26 -9.17 -4.77
N GLU A 45 0.04 -8.72 -5.99
CA GLU A 45 1.04 -7.67 -6.21
C GLU A 45 0.56 -6.33 -5.66
N THR A 46 -0.72 -5.99 -5.85
CA THR A 46 -1.33 -4.79 -5.27
C THR A 46 -1.20 -4.77 -3.74
N LEU A 47 -1.49 -5.88 -3.07
CA LEU A 47 -1.35 -6.00 -1.61
C LEU A 47 0.10 -5.80 -1.18
N ALA A 48 1.05 -6.44 -1.87
CA ALA A 48 2.47 -6.33 -1.60
C ALA A 48 2.99 -4.88 -1.77
N GLU A 49 2.61 -4.23 -2.88
CA GLU A 49 2.99 -2.85 -3.16
C GLU A 49 2.39 -1.87 -2.16
N LYS A 50 1.15 -2.08 -1.70
CA LYS A 50 0.53 -1.24 -0.66
C LYS A 50 1.28 -1.30 0.66
N VAL A 51 1.71 -2.50 1.09
CA VAL A 51 2.54 -2.67 2.29
C VAL A 51 3.87 -1.95 2.13
N LEU A 52 4.58 -2.21 1.02
CA LEU A 52 5.88 -1.62 0.73
C LEU A 52 5.82 -0.09 0.65
N SER A 53 4.85 0.44 -0.11
CA SER A 53 4.62 1.87 -0.29
C SER A 53 4.30 2.57 1.03
N LEU A 54 3.43 2.01 1.87
CA LEU A 54 3.12 2.58 3.19
C LEU A 54 4.40 2.67 4.02
N LEU A 55 5.08 1.54 4.24
CA LEU A 55 6.21 1.46 5.15
C LEU A 55 7.40 2.30 4.66
N ARG A 56 7.76 2.24 3.38
CA ARG A 56 8.87 3.05 2.86
C ARG A 56 8.59 4.55 2.97
N ARG A 57 7.39 5.00 2.58
CA ARG A 57 7.04 6.44 2.60
C ARG A 57 6.89 6.96 4.03
N CYS A 58 6.39 6.13 4.96
CA CYS A 58 6.44 6.43 6.39
C CYS A 58 7.90 6.62 6.85
N ALA A 59 8.81 5.71 6.51
CA ALA A 59 10.21 5.80 6.90
C ALA A 59 10.88 7.07 6.35
N ASP A 60 10.74 7.33 5.04
CA ASP A 60 11.27 8.52 4.37
C ASP A 60 10.77 9.83 5.00
N ASN A 61 9.51 9.87 5.45
CA ASN A 61 8.95 11.03 6.13
C ASN A 61 9.45 11.14 7.58
N TRP A 62 9.33 10.07 8.38
CA TRP A 62 9.61 10.08 9.81
C TRP A 62 11.10 10.22 10.13
N ASP A 63 11.98 9.70 9.27
CA ASP A 63 13.44 9.85 9.37
C ASP A 63 13.92 11.24 8.85
N GLY A 64 12.98 12.07 8.38
CA GLY A 64 13.20 13.44 7.94
C GLY A 64 13.84 13.57 6.55
N HIS A 65 13.95 12.48 5.79
CA HIS A 65 14.56 12.48 4.47
C HIS A 65 13.75 13.30 3.45
N GLN A 66 12.41 13.17 3.45
CA GLN A 66 11.54 13.97 2.59
C GLN A 66 11.74 15.48 2.83
N ALA A 67 11.81 15.89 4.11
CA ALA A 67 11.99 17.30 4.48
C ALA A 67 13.35 17.87 4.05
N ARG A 68 14.41 17.04 4.08
CA ARG A 68 15.75 17.43 3.60
C ARG A 68 15.82 17.57 2.08
N ARG A 69 14.98 16.83 1.33
CA ARG A 69 14.91 16.90 -0.14
C ARG A 69 14.01 18.03 -0.63
N ASN A 70 12.93 18.34 0.11
CA ASN A 70 12.00 19.40 -0.24
C ASN A 70 12.43 20.77 0.34
N THR A 71 13.59 21.28 -0.07
CA THR A 71 14.07 22.61 0.33
C THR A 71 13.71 23.68 -0.71
N GLY A 72 12.93 24.70 -0.33
CA GLY A 72 12.62 25.85 -1.18
C GLY A 72 11.27 26.50 -0.88
N ALA A 73 10.92 27.55 -1.63
CA ALA A 73 9.69 28.34 -1.45
C ALA A 73 8.37 27.55 -1.64
N GLN A 74 8.46 26.29 -2.09
CA GLN A 74 7.34 25.38 -2.31
C GLN A 74 7.47 24.07 -1.51
N ALA A 75 8.27 24.06 -0.44
CA ALA A 75 8.45 22.91 0.44
C ALA A 75 7.10 22.44 1.01
N LYS A 76 6.53 21.38 0.42
CA LYS A 76 5.45 20.60 1.03
C LYS A 76 6.09 19.40 1.71
N ASN A 77 6.26 19.50 3.02
CA ASN A 77 6.76 18.40 3.87
C ASN A 77 5.62 17.52 4.40
N GLU A 78 4.42 17.67 3.84
CA GLU A 78 3.24 16.94 4.29
C GLU A 78 3.21 15.58 3.62
N MET A 79 3.19 14.56 4.47
CA MET A 79 2.93 13.19 4.07
C MET A 79 1.54 13.12 3.43
N ASP A 80 1.43 12.35 2.34
CA ASP A 80 0.15 12.13 1.66
C ASP A 80 -0.85 11.49 2.64
N PRO A 81 -1.92 12.20 3.04
CA PRO A 81 -2.84 11.69 4.04
C PRO A 81 -3.66 10.51 3.54
N THR A 82 -3.67 10.27 2.22
CA THR A 82 -4.38 9.14 1.60
C THR A 82 -3.65 7.82 1.70
N LEU A 83 -2.35 7.84 2.06
CA LEU A 83 -1.54 6.64 2.22
C LEU A 83 -2.09 5.70 3.30
N VAL A 84 -2.76 6.26 4.31
CA VAL A 84 -3.39 5.49 5.40
C VAL A 84 -4.40 4.46 4.92
N ARG A 85 -5.02 4.67 3.74
CA ARG A 85 -5.98 3.72 3.15
C ARG A 85 -5.35 2.35 2.90
N HIS A 86 -4.03 2.28 2.68
CA HIS A 86 -3.33 1.02 2.47
C HIS A 86 -3.47 0.05 3.65
N ILE A 87 -3.63 0.55 4.88
CA ILE A 87 -3.87 -0.27 6.07
C ILE A 87 -5.20 -1.04 5.91
N TYR A 88 -6.25 -0.32 5.52
CA TYR A 88 -7.57 -0.90 5.29
C TYR A 88 -7.60 -1.79 4.04
N ASP A 89 -7.04 -1.31 2.92
CA ASP A 89 -7.04 -2.04 1.66
C ASP A 89 -6.38 -3.42 1.81
N VAL A 90 -5.22 -3.49 2.48
CA VAL A 90 -4.52 -4.75 2.73
C VAL A 90 -5.33 -5.65 3.67
N ALA A 91 -5.94 -5.10 4.73
CA ALA A 91 -6.79 -5.86 5.62
C ALA A 91 -7.99 -6.47 4.88
N ARG A 92 -8.64 -5.70 3.99
CA ARG A 92 -9.75 -6.17 3.15
C ARG A 92 -9.32 -7.21 2.12
N ILE A 93 -8.19 -7.01 1.45
CA ILE A 93 -7.68 -7.99 0.48
C ILE A 93 -7.34 -9.31 1.19
N ALA A 94 -6.67 -9.26 2.35
CA ALA A 94 -6.28 -10.46 3.08
C ALA A 94 -7.49 -11.24 3.64
N ASP A 95 -8.59 -10.56 3.95
CA ASP A 95 -9.85 -11.17 4.37
C ASP A 95 -10.62 -11.77 3.18
N ALA A 96 -10.76 -11.01 2.08
CA ALA A 96 -11.55 -11.41 0.91
C ALA A 96 -10.84 -12.43 0.01
N VAL A 97 -9.50 -12.38 -0.07
CA VAL A 97 -8.66 -13.22 -0.94
C VAL A 97 -7.42 -13.70 -0.17
N PRO A 98 -7.57 -14.59 0.84
CA PRO A 98 -6.47 -14.98 1.73
C PRO A 98 -5.27 -15.60 1.01
N GLU A 99 -5.49 -16.30 -0.11
CA GLU A 99 -4.44 -16.89 -0.95
C GLU A 99 -3.51 -15.85 -1.58
N SER A 100 -3.99 -14.61 -1.73
CA SER A 100 -3.18 -13.50 -2.26
C SER A 100 -1.95 -13.22 -1.39
N VAL A 101 -2.04 -13.47 -0.07
CA VAL A 101 -0.93 -13.26 0.87
C VAL A 101 0.24 -14.21 0.56
N ALA A 102 -0.04 -15.48 0.27
CA ALA A 102 1.01 -16.45 -0.07
C ALA A 102 1.67 -16.12 -1.41
N THR A 103 0.87 -15.71 -2.40
CA THR A 103 1.38 -15.27 -3.71
C THR A 103 2.22 -13.98 -3.59
N ALA A 104 1.77 -13.03 -2.76
CA ALA A 104 2.50 -11.80 -2.47
C ALA A 104 3.84 -12.09 -1.79
N CYS A 105 3.88 -13.04 -0.84
CA CYS A 105 5.10 -13.51 -0.19
C CYS A 105 6.14 -14.04 -1.20
N ALA A 106 5.71 -14.71 -2.27
CA ALA A 106 6.62 -15.25 -3.28
C ALA A 106 7.42 -14.15 -4.01
N ILE A 107 6.79 -13.00 -4.26
CA ILE A 107 7.37 -11.88 -5.04
C ILE A 107 7.92 -10.74 -4.18
N PHE A 108 7.63 -10.68 -2.87
CA PHE A 108 7.89 -9.49 -2.05
C PHE A 108 9.35 -9.05 -2.03
N ALA A 109 10.30 -9.98 -1.90
CA ALA A 109 11.72 -9.64 -1.91
C ALA A 109 12.17 -9.01 -3.24
N GLN A 110 11.57 -9.42 -4.37
CA GLN A 110 11.85 -8.81 -5.66
C GLN A 110 11.24 -7.41 -5.77
N LEU A 111 10.03 -7.19 -5.23
CA LEU A 111 9.43 -5.85 -5.15
C LEU A 111 10.28 -4.92 -4.30
N VAL A 112 10.77 -5.37 -3.14
CA VAL A 112 11.65 -4.55 -2.28
C VAL A 112 12.90 -4.12 -3.03
N GLU A 113 13.54 -5.02 -3.78
CA GLU A 113 14.72 -4.69 -4.57
C GLU A 113 14.42 -3.74 -5.74
N GLN A 114 13.27 -3.91 -6.42
CA GLN A 114 12.83 -2.97 -7.45
C GLN A 114 12.57 -1.58 -6.87
N ASP A 115 11.88 -1.51 -5.73
CA ASP A 115 11.56 -0.24 -5.07
C ASP A 115 12.82 0.45 -4.52
N ARG A 116 13.77 -0.33 -3.99
CA ARG A 116 15.09 0.17 -3.58
C ARG A 116 15.84 0.82 -4.74
N ARG A 117 15.83 0.21 -5.94
CA ARG A 117 16.46 0.78 -7.14
C ARG A 117 15.73 2.01 -7.65
N GLU A 118 14.40 1.98 -7.66
CA GLU A 118 13.58 3.08 -8.16
C GLU A 118 13.72 4.34 -7.28
N PHE A 119 13.87 4.16 -5.97
CA PHE A 119 13.98 5.24 -5.00
C PHE A 119 15.37 5.38 -4.38
N GLU A 120 16.40 4.89 -5.06
CA GLU A 120 17.79 4.92 -4.58
C GLU A 120 18.20 6.35 -4.17
N GLY A 121 18.85 6.47 -3.01
CA GLY A 121 19.32 7.74 -2.47
C GLY A 121 18.26 8.59 -1.77
N GLN A 122 16.98 8.18 -1.77
CA GLN A 122 15.95 8.88 -1.00
C GLN A 122 16.08 8.62 0.50
N ASN A 123 16.30 7.37 0.90
CA ASN A 123 16.56 6.95 2.27
C ASN A 123 17.81 6.04 2.29
N PRO A 124 18.98 6.55 2.69
CA PRO A 124 20.23 5.78 2.70
C PRO A 124 20.19 4.48 3.52
N GLU A 125 19.34 4.41 4.55
CA GLU A 125 19.17 3.19 5.33
C GLU A 125 18.28 2.18 4.60
N PHE A 126 17.32 2.64 3.80
CA PHE A 126 16.56 1.76 2.91
C PHE A 126 17.42 1.20 1.78
N ASP A 127 18.41 1.97 1.31
CA ASP A 127 19.36 1.51 0.29
C ASP A 127 20.26 0.38 0.80
N THR A 128 20.57 0.35 2.10
CA THR A 128 21.54 -0.58 2.70
C THR A 128 20.90 -1.71 3.50
N ALA A 129 19.77 -1.45 4.17
CA ALA A 129 19.10 -2.38 5.06
C ALA A 129 17.57 -2.28 4.95
N PRO A 130 16.97 -2.48 3.76
CA PRO A 130 15.54 -2.22 3.51
C PRO A 130 14.63 -3.03 4.46
N VAL A 131 14.97 -4.28 4.75
CA VAL A 131 14.21 -5.14 5.70
C VAL A 131 14.18 -4.53 7.10
N GLY A 132 15.32 -4.01 7.58
CA GLY A 132 15.42 -3.34 8.87
C GLY A 132 14.54 -2.09 8.94
N VAL A 133 14.51 -1.31 7.85
CA VAL A 133 13.60 -0.16 7.68
C VAL A 133 12.15 -0.57 7.77
N LEU A 134 11.73 -1.55 6.97
CA LEU A 134 10.33 -1.98 6.95
C LEU A 134 9.86 -2.46 8.33
N LYS A 135 10.69 -3.21 9.06
CA LYS A 135 10.37 -3.69 10.42
C LYS A 135 10.18 -2.55 11.41
N ARG A 136 11.19 -1.67 11.57
CA ARG A 136 11.09 -0.56 12.53
C ARG A 136 9.91 0.37 12.21
N THR A 137 9.62 0.56 10.92
CA THR A 137 8.55 1.46 10.50
C THR A 137 7.19 0.82 10.73
N LEU A 138 7.07 -0.49 10.57
CA LEU A 138 5.87 -1.24 10.95
C LEU A 138 5.61 -1.10 12.46
N ASP A 139 6.63 -1.30 13.29
CA ASP A 139 6.53 -1.16 14.75
C ASP A 139 6.09 0.25 15.15
N ALA A 140 6.71 1.28 14.55
CA ALA A 140 6.35 2.67 14.81
C ALA A 140 4.94 3.04 14.29
N ALA A 141 4.49 2.43 13.20
CA ALA A 141 3.17 2.69 12.61
C ALA A 141 2.02 2.25 13.54
N ARG A 142 2.22 1.18 14.32
CA ARG A 142 1.22 0.65 15.27
C ARG A 142 0.71 1.71 16.23
N SER A 143 1.60 2.55 16.75
CA SER A 143 1.27 3.59 17.74
C SER A 143 1.28 5.01 17.14
N ASN A 144 1.27 5.15 15.82
CA ASN A 144 1.39 6.45 15.17
C ASN A 144 0.05 7.21 15.22
N ALA A 145 -0.01 8.25 16.04
CA ALA A 145 -1.22 9.06 16.22
C ALA A 145 -1.66 9.78 14.93
N TRP A 146 -0.72 10.15 14.05
CA TRP A 146 -1.04 10.81 12.78
C TRP A 146 -1.75 9.85 11.82
N LEU A 147 -1.25 8.61 11.66
CA LEU A 147 -1.91 7.58 10.86
C LEU A 147 -3.31 7.30 11.39
N ARG A 148 -3.46 7.14 12.70
CA ARG A 148 -4.76 6.92 13.34
C ARG A 148 -5.75 8.05 13.04
N GLN A 149 -5.29 9.29 13.16
CA GLN A 149 -6.10 10.47 12.82
C GLN A 149 -6.46 10.53 11.32
N GLN A 150 -5.55 10.19 10.42
CA GLN A 150 -5.86 10.18 8.98
C GLN A 150 -6.81 9.04 8.63
N TYR A 151 -6.72 7.91 9.30
CA TYR A 151 -7.65 6.80 9.10
C TYR A 151 -9.09 7.27 9.38
N ASP A 152 -9.30 7.94 10.51
CA ASP A 152 -10.61 8.46 10.89
C ASP A 152 -11.09 9.59 9.97
N LYS A 153 -10.20 10.51 9.58
CA LYS A 153 -10.57 11.72 8.81
C LYS A 153 -10.66 11.52 7.29
N VAL A 154 -9.86 10.60 6.74
CA VAL A 154 -9.63 10.49 5.29
C VAL A 154 -10.17 9.19 4.74
N LEU A 155 -10.03 8.09 5.47
CA LEU A 155 -10.51 6.79 5.01
C LEU A 155 -11.96 6.56 5.41
N LEU A 156 -12.33 6.65 6.70
CA LEU A 156 -13.68 6.28 7.15
C LEU A 156 -14.82 6.95 6.37
N PRO A 157 -14.75 8.26 6.00
CA PRO A 157 -15.81 8.88 5.19
C PRO A 157 -16.00 8.28 3.79
N LEU A 158 -15.06 7.46 3.31
CA LEU A 158 -15.07 6.81 2.00
C LEU A 158 -15.53 5.35 2.07
N VAL A 159 -15.63 4.77 3.26
CA VAL A 159 -16.00 3.36 3.45
C VAL A 159 -17.52 3.25 3.44
N CYS A 160 -18.06 2.53 2.47
CA CYS A 160 -19.50 2.27 2.34
C CYS A 160 -19.89 0.98 3.08
N ASP A 161 -19.62 0.92 4.38
CA ASP A 161 -20.01 -0.17 5.28
C ASP A 161 -20.83 0.37 6.45
N ASN A 162 -21.75 -0.44 6.97
CA ASN A 162 -22.58 -0.07 8.13
C ASN A 162 -21.79 -0.02 9.44
N ASP A 163 -20.70 -0.77 9.53
CA ASP A 163 -19.80 -0.84 10.68
C ASP A 163 -18.34 -0.97 10.20
N PRO A 164 -17.72 0.13 9.74
CA PRO A 164 -16.38 0.07 9.19
C PRO A 164 -15.36 -0.20 10.30
N PRO A 165 -14.38 -1.10 10.07
CA PRO A 165 -13.39 -1.45 11.09
C PRO A 165 -12.54 -0.24 11.46
N GLY A 166 -12.30 -0.08 12.76
CA GLY A 166 -11.43 0.95 13.30
C GLY A 166 -9.96 0.74 12.91
N PHE A 167 -9.13 1.77 13.14
CA PHE A 167 -7.70 1.70 12.83
C PHE A 167 -7.02 0.48 13.45
N ASP A 168 -7.21 0.22 14.74
CA ASP A 168 -6.50 -0.87 15.44
C ASP A 168 -6.86 -2.24 14.87
N GLU A 169 -8.13 -2.46 14.53
CA GLU A 169 -8.61 -3.71 13.94
C GLU A 169 -7.97 -3.94 12.57
N SER A 170 -8.04 -2.95 11.68
CA SER A 170 -7.40 -3.02 10.37
C SER A 170 -5.88 -3.13 10.47
N PHE A 171 -5.26 -2.46 11.45
CA PHE A 171 -3.82 -2.50 11.65
C PHE A 171 -3.34 -3.88 12.09
N VAL A 172 -4.09 -4.60 12.95
CA VAL A 172 -3.74 -5.98 13.33
C VAL A 172 -3.67 -6.89 12.10
N ALA A 173 -4.65 -6.78 11.19
CA ALA A 173 -4.64 -7.55 9.95
C ALA A 173 -3.49 -7.11 9.01
N PHE A 174 -3.31 -5.80 8.82
CA PHE A 174 -2.20 -5.23 8.04
C PHE A 174 -0.84 -5.72 8.54
N GLU A 175 -0.62 -5.67 9.85
CA GLU A 175 0.65 -6.02 10.46
C GLU A 175 0.96 -7.51 10.29
N LYS A 176 -0.02 -8.39 10.47
CA LYS A 176 0.15 -9.82 10.22
C LYS A 176 0.61 -10.10 8.78
N VAL A 177 0.01 -9.41 7.81
CA VAL A 177 0.40 -9.51 6.40
C VAL A 177 1.81 -8.97 6.19
N ALA A 178 2.09 -7.76 6.69
CA ALA A 178 3.40 -7.12 6.55
C ALA A 178 4.53 -7.97 7.15
N LEU A 179 4.34 -8.54 8.34
CA LEU A 179 5.32 -9.45 8.96
C LEU A 179 5.56 -10.69 8.10
N SER A 180 4.50 -11.28 7.54
CA SER A 180 4.62 -12.46 6.66
C SER A 180 5.43 -12.13 5.40
N LEU A 181 5.16 -10.99 4.78
CA LEU A 181 5.89 -10.51 3.60
C LEU A 181 7.37 -10.25 3.93
N ILE A 182 7.64 -9.49 4.99
CA ILE A 182 9.00 -9.11 5.40
C ILE A 182 9.84 -10.34 5.74
N ALA A 183 9.27 -11.37 6.38
CA ALA A 183 9.98 -12.60 6.72
C ALA A 183 10.55 -13.33 5.48
N THR A 184 9.93 -13.17 4.30
CA THR A 184 10.43 -13.79 3.06
C THR A 184 11.73 -13.18 2.54
N CYS A 185 12.06 -11.96 2.98
CA CYS A 185 13.30 -11.28 2.60
C CYS A 185 14.51 -11.76 3.41
N GLU A 186 14.30 -12.42 4.55
CA GLU A 186 15.36 -12.80 5.49
C GLU A 186 16.07 -14.12 5.11
N GLY A 187 15.49 -14.88 4.17
CA GLY A 187 15.97 -16.20 3.77
C GLY A 187 16.73 -16.27 2.44
N ARG A 188 16.96 -15.14 1.74
CA ARG A 188 17.70 -15.14 0.45
C ARG A 188 19.09 -14.56 0.65
N PRO A 189 20.18 -15.31 0.40
CA PRO A 189 21.51 -14.72 0.33
C PRO A 189 21.57 -13.76 -0.88
N SER A 190 22.13 -12.58 -0.63
CA SER A 190 22.50 -11.56 -1.61
C SER A 190 23.52 -12.07 -2.63
#